data_AF-A0A2E6Y0M7-F1
#
_entry.id   AF-A0A2E6Y0M7-F1
#
_cell.length_a   1.000
_cell.length_b   1.000
_cell.length_c   1.000
_cell.angle_alpha   90.00
_cell.angle_beta   90.00
_cell.angle_gamma   90.00
#
_symmetry.space_group_name_H-M   'P 1'
#
loop_
_entity.id
_entity.type
_entity.pdbx_description
1 polymer ?
#
loop_
_entity_poly.entity_id
_entity_poly.type
_entity_poly.pdbx_seq_one_letter_code
_entity_poly.pdbx_strand_id
1 'polypeptide(L)'
;MSRIFSLKLARQTAEAFLRDEGISTLPVDPFAIAESRDIVVQGKPAEHEGVSGMLLRHGNDFGIVFATHIPSAGFQRFSVSHELGHYFLPGHIDQVIKDGVHVSRAGFVTNDPYELEADHFAAGLLMPETPFRKAMDRFDPGLDAIDQMAELCVTSRTATAIRFAELSDAAVAIIVSTGGIIDYCFMSDAMKALPKLDWIRKGTPLPTGTATATLAADPERIATGDRMSDETDVRDWLGGTTRAAISEESVGLGRYGKVLTVLSSNSIGQYDDDEDGEDDEDSLVESWTPRFRR
;
A
#
# COMPACT_ATOMS: atom_id res chain seq x y z
N MET A 1 10.55 18.52 -9.28
CA MET A 1 9.81 17.98 -8.12
C MET A 1 10.42 16.62 -7.79
N SER A 2 10.65 16.28 -6.52
CA SER A 2 11.21 14.97 -6.15
C SER A 2 10.19 13.85 -6.41
N ARG A 3 10.62 12.66 -6.82
CA ARG A 3 9.74 11.50 -7.04
C ARG A 3 8.90 11.17 -5.79
N ILE A 4 9.52 11.23 -4.60
CA ILE A 4 8.81 10.98 -3.33
C ILE A 4 7.66 11.99 -3.14
N PHE A 5 7.90 13.24 -3.52
CA PHE A 5 6.90 14.29 -3.40
C PHE A 5 5.73 14.06 -4.38
N SER A 6 6.00 13.66 -5.63
CA SER A 6 4.93 13.44 -6.61
C SER A 6 4.05 12.24 -6.24
N LEU A 7 4.63 11.15 -5.72
CA LEU A 7 3.87 10.00 -5.22
C LEU A 7 2.99 10.36 -4.02
N LYS A 8 3.50 11.19 -3.09
CA LYS A 8 2.70 11.72 -1.97
C LYS A 8 1.55 12.59 -2.48
N LEU A 9 1.82 13.48 -3.43
CA LEU A 9 0.81 14.36 -4.01
C LEU A 9 -0.28 13.57 -4.75
N ALA A 10 0.08 12.51 -5.48
CA ALA A 10 -0.89 11.68 -6.18
C ALA A 10 -1.90 11.04 -5.22
N ARG A 11 -1.40 10.51 -4.10
CA ARG A 11 -2.26 9.97 -3.03
C ARG A 11 -3.14 11.05 -2.39
N GLN A 12 -2.58 12.20 -2.05
CA GLN A 12 -3.32 13.32 -1.46
C GLN A 12 -4.39 13.86 -2.40
N THR A 13 -4.18 13.77 -3.72
CA THR A 13 -5.17 14.16 -4.74
C THR A 13 -6.40 13.26 -4.68
N ALA A 14 -6.22 11.93 -4.56
CA ALA A 14 -7.33 11.00 -4.38
C ALA A 14 -8.11 11.30 -3.09
N GLU A 15 -7.41 11.53 -1.97
CA GLU A 15 -8.06 11.83 -0.69
C GLU A 15 -8.75 13.19 -0.68
N ALA A 16 -8.20 14.20 -1.36
CA ALA A 16 -8.85 15.50 -1.53
C ALA A 16 -10.15 15.36 -2.34
N PHE A 17 -10.10 14.62 -3.45
CA PHE A 17 -11.29 14.31 -4.23
C PHE A 17 -12.39 13.66 -3.38
N LEU A 18 -12.05 12.65 -2.56
CA LEU A 18 -13.04 11.98 -1.71
C LEU A 18 -13.66 12.94 -0.68
N ARG A 19 -12.88 13.86 -0.11
CA ARG A 19 -13.41 14.88 0.81
C ARG A 19 -14.36 15.84 0.10
N ASP A 20 -14.00 16.30 -1.10
CA ASP A 20 -14.82 17.24 -1.88
C ASP A 20 -16.15 16.61 -2.32
N GLU A 21 -16.15 15.30 -2.62
CA GLU A 21 -17.35 14.51 -2.94
C GLU A 21 -18.12 14.03 -1.69
N GLY A 22 -17.63 14.31 -0.47
CA GLY A 22 -18.25 13.88 0.78
C GLY A 22 -18.18 12.38 1.06
N ILE A 23 -17.32 11.64 0.35
CA ILE A 23 -17.14 10.19 0.50
C ILE A 23 -16.23 9.93 1.70
N SER A 24 -16.82 9.46 2.80
CA SER A 24 -16.15 9.32 4.10
C SER A 24 -16.27 7.93 4.73
N THR A 25 -16.74 6.93 3.97
CA THR A 25 -16.96 5.56 4.44
C THR A 25 -16.27 4.53 3.56
N LEU A 26 -15.84 3.42 4.18
CA LEU A 26 -15.31 2.25 3.47
C LEU A 26 -16.42 1.21 3.23
N PRO A 27 -16.34 0.43 2.13
CA PRO A 27 -15.39 0.59 1.02
C PRO A 27 -15.74 1.79 0.11
N VAL A 28 -14.73 2.46 -0.43
CA VAL A 28 -14.92 3.44 -1.52
C VAL A 28 -15.26 2.68 -2.81
N ASP A 29 -16.24 3.14 -3.59
CA ASP A 29 -16.62 2.50 -4.84
C ASP A 29 -16.02 3.21 -6.07
N PRO A 30 -14.95 2.68 -6.69
CA PRO A 30 -14.34 3.30 -7.86
C PRO A 30 -15.24 3.23 -9.11
N PHE A 31 -16.19 2.29 -9.17
CA PHE A 31 -17.11 2.19 -10.30
C PHE A 31 -18.15 3.32 -10.25
N ALA A 32 -18.70 3.59 -9.06
CA ALA A 32 -19.60 4.72 -8.86
C ALA A 32 -18.89 6.07 -9.11
N ILE A 33 -17.61 6.18 -8.73
CA ILE A 33 -16.80 7.37 -9.03
C ILE A 33 -16.64 7.55 -10.54
N ALA A 34 -16.30 6.49 -11.28
CA ALA A 34 -16.19 6.54 -12.72
C ALA A 34 -17.53 6.94 -13.39
N GLU A 35 -18.64 6.35 -12.95
CA GLU A 35 -19.98 6.68 -13.42
C GLU A 35 -20.35 8.15 -13.17
N SER A 36 -20.00 8.71 -12.00
CA SER A 36 -20.24 10.13 -11.67
C SER A 36 -19.52 11.12 -12.60
N ARG A 37 -18.51 10.65 -13.35
CA ARG A 37 -17.72 11.43 -14.31
C ARG A 37 -18.01 11.03 -15.76
N ASP A 38 -19.14 10.36 -16.00
CA ASP A 38 -19.56 9.85 -17.31
C ASP A 38 -18.51 8.92 -17.96
N ILE A 39 -17.70 8.23 -17.15
CA ILE A 39 -16.69 7.29 -17.62
C ILE A 39 -17.31 5.89 -17.71
N VAL A 40 -17.37 5.34 -18.91
CA VAL A 40 -17.91 3.99 -19.13
C VAL A 40 -16.91 2.94 -18.64
N VAL A 41 -17.30 2.09 -17.69
CA VAL A 41 -16.44 1.01 -17.18
C VAL A 41 -16.91 -0.35 -17.69
N GLN A 42 -16.01 -1.14 -18.29
CA GLN A 42 -16.33 -2.46 -18.81
C GLN A 42 -15.29 -3.51 -18.44
N GLY A 43 -15.74 -4.59 -17.80
CA GLY A 43 -14.89 -5.77 -17.60
C GLY A 43 -14.75 -6.58 -18.89
N LYS A 44 -13.52 -6.96 -19.27
CA LYS A 44 -13.27 -7.85 -20.40
C LYS A 44 -12.35 -9.02 -20.02
N PRO A 45 -12.61 -10.23 -20.57
CA PRO A 45 -11.60 -11.29 -20.56
C PRO A 45 -10.32 -10.75 -21.21
N ALA A 46 -9.15 -11.06 -20.66
CA ALA A 46 -7.90 -10.61 -21.25
C ALA A 46 -7.75 -11.20 -22.66
N GLU A 47 -7.63 -10.33 -23.67
CA GLU A 47 -7.22 -10.76 -25.02
C GLU A 47 -5.71 -11.05 -25.07
N HIS A 48 -4.95 -10.49 -24.12
CA HIS A 48 -3.50 -10.62 -24.00
C HIS A 48 -3.11 -10.79 -22.52
N GLU A 49 -2.25 -11.77 -22.21
CA GLU A 49 -1.73 -11.97 -20.86
C GLU A 49 -1.00 -10.71 -20.35
N GLY A 50 -1.22 -10.36 -19.07
CA GLY A 50 -0.52 -9.28 -18.39
C GLY A 50 -1.16 -7.89 -18.47
N VAL A 51 -2.21 -7.69 -19.27
CA VAL A 51 -3.00 -6.44 -19.25
C VAL A 51 -3.96 -6.44 -18.05
N SER A 52 -3.87 -5.40 -17.22
CA SER A 52 -4.71 -5.21 -16.03
C SER A 52 -5.86 -4.23 -16.23
N GLY A 53 -5.62 -3.21 -17.07
CA GLY A 53 -6.49 -2.07 -17.27
C GLY A 53 -6.15 -1.32 -18.55
N MET A 54 -7.11 -0.55 -19.06
CA MET A 54 -6.92 0.39 -20.17
C MET A 54 -7.80 1.62 -19.96
N LEU A 55 -7.22 2.81 -20.14
CA LEU A 55 -7.93 4.06 -20.27
C LEU A 55 -8.06 4.45 -21.75
N LEU A 56 -9.29 4.69 -22.17
CA LEU A 56 -9.67 5.03 -23.54
C LEU A 56 -10.20 6.47 -23.57
N ARG A 57 -9.84 7.22 -24.62
CA ARG A 57 -10.39 8.56 -24.87
C ARG A 57 -10.88 8.66 -26.31
N HIS A 58 -12.14 9.07 -26.49
CA HIS A 58 -12.71 9.38 -27.79
C HIS A 58 -13.34 10.78 -27.76
N GLY A 59 -12.65 11.77 -28.33
CA GLY A 59 -13.06 13.17 -28.22
C GLY A 59 -13.00 13.64 -26.76
N ASN A 60 -14.17 13.93 -26.19
CA ASN A 60 -14.33 14.32 -24.79
C ASN A 60 -14.79 13.17 -23.88
N ASP A 61 -15.11 12.01 -24.46
CA ASP A 61 -15.62 10.85 -23.73
C ASP A 61 -14.47 9.95 -23.28
N PHE A 62 -14.62 9.34 -22.11
CA PHE A 62 -13.65 8.43 -21.52
C PHE A 62 -14.27 7.06 -21.23
N GLY A 63 -13.44 6.03 -21.32
CA GLY A 63 -13.81 4.68 -20.95
C GLY A 63 -12.69 3.94 -20.26
N ILE A 64 -13.03 3.07 -19.32
CA ILE A 64 -12.11 2.20 -18.60
C ILE A 64 -12.46 0.74 -18.94
N VAL A 65 -11.46 -0.02 -19.34
CA VAL A 65 -11.57 -1.47 -19.47
C VAL A 65 -10.67 -2.11 -18.44
N PHE A 66 -11.16 -3.11 -17.70
CA PHE A 66 -10.35 -3.84 -16.73
C PHE A 66 -10.42 -5.35 -16.97
N ALA A 67 -9.37 -6.05 -16.54
CA ALA A 67 -9.23 -7.48 -16.80
C ALA A 67 -10.07 -8.32 -15.82
N THR A 68 -10.87 -9.25 -16.35
CA THR A 68 -11.72 -10.15 -15.53
C THR A 68 -11.17 -11.57 -15.38
N HIS A 69 -10.10 -11.91 -16.11
CA HIS A 69 -9.45 -13.23 -16.04
C HIS A 69 -8.82 -13.54 -14.68
N ILE A 70 -8.50 -12.50 -13.89
CA ILE A 70 -8.13 -12.62 -12.48
C ILE A 70 -9.41 -12.42 -11.65
N PRO A 71 -9.96 -13.49 -11.04
CA PRO A 71 -11.22 -13.43 -10.31
C PRO A 71 -11.02 -12.88 -8.89
N SER A 72 -10.50 -11.65 -8.80
CA SER A 72 -10.28 -10.94 -7.54
C SER A 72 -10.94 -9.56 -7.61
N ALA A 73 -11.94 -9.34 -6.75
CA ALA A 73 -12.62 -8.05 -6.67
C ALA A 73 -11.64 -6.91 -6.34
N GLY A 74 -10.69 -7.15 -5.43
CA GLY A 74 -9.67 -6.17 -5.09
C GLY A 74 -8.74 -5.83 -6.25
N PHE A 75 -8.38 -6.81 -7.09
CA PHE A 75 -7.60 -6.56 -8.30
C PHE A 75 -8.38 -5.68 -9.29
N GLN A 76 -9.65 -6.02 -9.54
CA GLN A 76 -10.50 -5.26 -10.47
C GLN A 76 -10.73 -3.82 -10.00
N ARG A 77 -10.99 -3.63 -8.69
CA ARG A 77 -11.15 -2.31 -8.06
C ARG A 77 -9.86 -1.50 -8.14
N PHE A 78 -8.71 -2.13 -7.91
CA PHE A 78 -7.42 -1.48 -8.08
C PHE A 78 -7.18 -1.06 -9.53
N SER A 79 -7.42 -1.92 -10.51
CA SER A 79 -7.30 -1.57 -11.93
C SER A 79 -8.15 -0.35 -12.29
N VAL A 80 -9.43 -0.32 -11.91
CA VAL A 80 -10.30 0.84 -12.18
C VAL A 80 -9.79 2.09 -11.48
N SER A 81 -9.36 1.97 -10.22
CA SER A 81 -8.82 3.10 -9.44
C SER A 81 -7.51 3.64 -10.02
N HIS A 82 -6.68 2.77 -10.60
CA HIS A 82 -5.45 3.13 -11.28
C HIS A 82 -5.74 3.93 -12.56
N GLU A 83 -6.68 3.49 -13.40
CA GLU A 83 -7.09 4.25 -14.58
C GLU A 83 -7.76 5.59 -14.20
N LEU A 84 -8.52 5.62 -13.10
CA LEU A 84 -9.00 6.89 -12.53
C LEU A 84 -7.86 7.81 -12.10
N GLY A 85 -6.75 7.25 -11.60
CA GLY A 85 -5.52 8.01 -11.35
C GLY A 85 -5.01 8.70 -12.61
N HIS A 86 -4.93 7.99 -13.73
CA HIS A 86 -4.58 8.60 -15.01
C HIS A 86 -5.58 9.68 -15.47
N TYR A 87 -6.85 9.54 -15.13
CA TYR A 87 -7.87 10.54 -15.46
C TYR A 87 -7.77 11.80 -14.59
N PHE A 88 -7.60 11.66 -13.28
CA PHE A 88 -7.64 12.78 -12.33
C PHE A 88 -6.31 13.50 -12.17
N LEU A 89 -5.18 12.82 -12.35
CA LEU A 89 -3.86 13.41 -12.11
C LEU A 89 -3.46 14.36 -13.25
N PRO A 90 -3.05 15.60 -12.94
CA PRO A 90 -2.68 16.59 -13.96
C PRO A 90 -1.58 16.08 -14.89
N GLY A 91 -1.81 16.21 -16.20
CA GLY A 91 -0.84 15.84 -17.23
C GLY A 91 -0.77 14.34 -17.53
N HIS A 92 -1.46 13.46 -16.79
CA HIS A 92 -1.47 12.03 -17.10
C HIS A 92 -2.14 11.78 -18.46
N ILE A 93 -3.38 12.24 -18.66
CA ILE A 93 -4.13 12.05 -19.92
C ILE A 93 -3.28 12.39 -21.15
N ASP A 94 -2.62 13.55 -21.15
CA ASP A 94 -1.84 14.02 -22.30
C ASP A 94 -0.55 13.22 -22.55
N GLN A 95 -0.02 12.54 -21.52
CA GLN A 95 1.24 11.82 -21.58
C GLN A 95 1.05 10.32 -21.83
N VAL A 96 0.03 9.73 -21.20
CA VAL A 96 -0.19 8.28 -21.19
C VAL A 96 -1.11 7.82 -22.33
N ILE A 97 -2.04 8.67 -22.76
CA ILE A 97 -2.96 8.37 -23.87
C ILE A 97 -2.34 8.86 -25.18
N LYS A 98 -1.57 7.98 -25.83
CA LYS A 98 -1.10 8.21 -27.21
C LYS A 98 -2.11 7.60 -28.17
N ASP A 99 -2.58 8.40 -29.13
CA ASP A 99 -3.58 7.99 -30.14
C ASP A 99 -4.93 7.49 -29.56
N GLY A 100 -5.30 7.95 -28.37
CA GLY A 100 -6.61 7.66 -27.75
C GLY A 100 -6.67 6.43 -26.85
N VAL A 101 -5.56 5.71 -26.66
CA VAL A 101 -5.51 4.50 -25.81
C VAL A 101 -4.29 4.50 -24.89
N HIS A 102 -4.49 4.13 -23.63
CA HIS A 102 -3.46 3.74 -22.68
C HIS A 102 -3.69 2.30 -22.21
N VAL A 103 -2.61 1.55 -21.95
CA VAL A 103 -2.67 0.14 -21.55
C VAL A 103 -1.76 -0.10 -20.35
N SER A 104 -2.36 -0.35 -19.19
CA SER A 104 -1.64 -0.68 -17.97
C SER A 104 -1.40 -2.19 -17.87
N ARG A 105 -0.27 -2.56 -17.28
CA ARG A 105 0.14 -3.96 -17.11
C ARG A 105 0.27 -4.33 -15.64
N ALA A 106 -0.15 -5.55 -15.31
CA ALA A 106 -0.02 -6.08 -13.97
C ALA A 106 1.46 -6.33 -13.60
N GLY A 107 1.85 -5.93 -12.39
CA GLY A 107 3.15 -6.23 -11.79
C GLY A 107 3.89 -4.97 -11.37
N PHE A 108 4.32 -4.93 -10.10
CA PHE A 108 5.03 -3.82 -9.43
C PHE A 108 6.44 -3.49 -9.99
N VAL A 109 6.67 -3.64 -11.30
CA VAL A 109 8.00 -3.54 -11.94
C VAL A 109 7.96 -2.52 -13.08
N THR A 110 7.41 -1.35 -12.82
CA THR A 110 7.55 -0.19 -13.71
C THR A 110 8.38 0.90 -13.05
N ASN A 111 9.27 1.52 -13.83
CA ASN A 111 10.01 2.72 -13.42
C ASN A 111 9.36 4.00 -13.99
N ASP A 112 8.21 3.86 -14.65
CA ASP A 112 7.46 4.98 -15.20
C ASP A 112 6.83 5.79 -14.06
N PRO A 113 7.16 7.09 -13.92
CA PRO A 113 6.58 7.93 -12.88
C PRO A 113 5.05 8.02 -12.94
N TYR A 114 4.44 8.02 -14.12
CA TYR A 114 2.99 8.17 -14.26
C TYR A 114 2.24 6.93 -13.76
N GLU A 115 2.76 5.73 -14.03
CA GLU A 115 2.21 4.48 -13.51
C GLU A 115 2.33 4.42 -11.98
N LEU A 116 3.48 4.82 -11.44
CA LEU A 116 3.69 4.87 -9.98
C LEU A 116 2.76 5.89 -9.33
N GLU A 117 2.56 7.05 -9.93
CA GLU A 117 1.61 8.06 -9.45
C GLU A 117 0.17 7.54 -9.49
N ALA A 118 -0.22 6.83 -10.56
CA ALA A 118 -1.53 6.17 -10.66
C ALA A 118 -1.72 5.07 -9.60
N ASP A 119 -0.69 4.25 -9.32
CA ASP A 119 -0.71 3.26 -8.23
C ASP A 119 -0.91 3.92 -6.86
N HIS A 120 -0.22 5.03 -6.60
CA HIS A 120 -0.33 5.77 -5.35
C HIS A 120 -1.69 6.48 -5.21
N PHE A 121 -2.24 6.99 -6.32
CA PHE A 121 -3.61 7.51 -6.37
C PHE A 121 -4.62 6.41 -6.06
N ALA A 122 -4.52 5.24 -6.71
CA ALA A 122 -5.41 4.12 -6.50
C ALA A 122 -5.40 3.64 -5.03
N ALA A 123 -4.22 3.56 -4.42
CA ALA A 123 -4.09 3.23 -3.01
C ALA A 123 -4.75 4.28 -2.10
N GLY A 124 -4.59 5.58 -2.39
CA GLY A 124 -5.24 6.66 -1.65
C GLY A 124 -6.77 6.68 -1.82
N LEU A 125 -7.26 6.32 -3.01
CA LEU A 125 -8.68 6.25 -3.31
C LEU A 125 -9.36 5.09 -2.57
N LEU A 126 -8.75 3.91 -2.59
CA LEU A 126 -9.33 2.69 -2.01
C LEU A 126 -9.13 2.59 -0.50
N MET A 127 -8.06 3.19 0.02
CA MET A 127 -7.70 3.17 1.44
C MET A 127 -7.38 4.60 1.95
N PRO A 128 -8.36 5.53 1.90
CA PRO A 128 -8.16 6.92 2.31
C PRO A 128 -7.87 7.05 3.80
N GLU A 129 -6.92 7.91 4.16
CA GLU A 129 -6.35 7.98 5.50
C GLU A 129 -7.38 8.08 6.63
N THR A 130 -8.28 9.06 6.59
CA THR A 130 -9.21 9.32 7.71
C THR A 130 -10.14 8.13 8.04
N PRO A 131 -10.94 7.58 7.10
CA PRO A 131 -11.79 6.44 7.42
C PRO A 131 -10.98 5.14 7.60
N PHE A 132 -9.78 5.02 7.02
CA PHE A 132 -8.90 3.89 7.25
C PHE A 132 -8.39 3.86 8.70
N ARG A 133 -7.83 4.97 9.20
CA ARG A 133 -7.41 5.10 10.61
C ARG A 133 -8.56 4.82 11.57
N LYS A 134 -9.72 5.45 11.35
CA LYS A 134 -10.93 5.23 12.17
C LYS A 134 -11.40 3.78 12.21
N ALA A 135 -11.17 3.01 11.15
CA ALA A 135 -11.48 1.58 11.12
C ALA A 135 -10.38 0.74 11.78
N MET A 136 -9.12 1.12 11.57
CA MET A 136 -7.92 0.49 12.13
C MET A 136 -7.90 0.53 13.67
N ASP A 137 -8.34 1.63 14.29
CA ASP A 137 -8.39 1.82 15.75
C ASP A 137 -9.20 0.75 16.52
N ARG A 138 -9.93 -0.11 15.80
CA ARG A 138 -10.74 -1.18 16.38
C ARG A 138 -9.97 -2.49 16.57
N PHE A 139 -8.72 -2.55 16.11
CA PHE A 139 -7.94 -3.77 16.05
C PHE A 139 -6.54 -3.57 16.61
N ASP A 140 -6.03 -4.58 17.30
CA ASP A 140 -4.62 -4.63 17.65
C ASP A 140 -3.77 -4.86 16.38
N PRO A 141 -2.62 -4.17 16.21
CA PRO A 141 -1.73 -4.35 15.08
C PRO A 141 -1.26 -5.80 14.91
N GLY A 142 -1.54 -6.37 13.75
CA GLY A 142 -1.22 -7.75 13.44
C GLY A 142 -1.83 -8.22 12.13
N LEU A 143 -1.60 -9.49 11.79
CA LEU A 143 -2.07 -10.07 10.54
C LEU A 143 -3.60 -10.12 10.46
N ASP A 144 -4.28 -10.43 11.57
CA ASP A 144 -5.74 -10.45 11.61
C ASP A 144 -6.35 -9.07 11.37
N ALA A 145 -5.77 -8.00 11.95
CA ALA A 145 -6.20 -6.64 11.66
C ALA A 145 -6.04 -6.27 10.18
N ILE A 146 -4.94 -6.70 9.56
CA ILE A 146 -4.71 -6.50 8.13
C ILE A 146 -5.74 -7.24 7.29
N ASP A 147 -6.10 -8.48 7.63
CA ASP A 147 -7.14 -9.23 6.92
C ASP A 147 -8.51 -8.55 7.04
N GLN A 148 -8.89 -8.10 8.23
CA GLN A 148 -10.14 -7.39 8.48
C GLN A 148 -10.20 -6.07 7.68
N MET A 149 -9.10 -5.33 7.64
CA MET A 149 -8.99 -4.09 6.86
C MET A 149 -9.01 -4.35 5.35
N ALA A 150 -8.42 -5.48 4.90
CA ALA A 150 -8.40 -5.84 3.49
C ALA A 150 -9.80 -6.25 3.00
N GLU A 151 -10.56 -6.96 3.84
CA GLU A 151 -11.96 -7.25 3.58
C GLU A 151 -12.81 -5.97 3.54
N LEU A 152 -12.65 -5.09 4.54
CA LEU A 152 -13.39 -3.82 4.62
C LEU A 152 -13.15 -2.89 3.42
N CYS A 153 -11.91 -2.78 2.94
CA CYS A 153 -11.56 -1.95 1.78
C CYS A 153 -11.79 -2.68 0.44
N VAL A 154 -11.96 -4.00 0.50
CA VAL A 154 -11.99 -4.91 -0.66
C VAL A 154 -10.72 -4.73 -1.50
N THR A 155 -9.57 -4.93 -0.87
CA THR A 155 -8.23 -4.76 -1.44
C THR A 155 -7.37 -6.01 -1.22
N SER A 156 -6.19 -6.07 -1.83
CA SER A 156 -5.26 -7.17 -1.58
C SER A 156 -4.66 -7.05 -0.17
N ARG A 157 -4.43 -8.20 0.48
CA ARG A 157 -3.75 -8.27 1.79
C ARG A 157 -2.43 -7.49 1.80
N THR A 158 -1.61 -7.66 0.76
CA THR A 158 -0.30 -6.98 0.66
C THR A 158 -0.46 -5.46 0.58
N ALA A 159 -1.36 -4.94 -0.27
CA ALA A 159 -1.57 -3.50 -0.37
C ALA A 159 -2.11 -2.92 0.95
N THR A 160 -3.03 -3.63 1.60
CA THR A 160 -3.57 -3.24 2.91
C THR A 160 -2.50 -3.26 3.98
N ALA A 161 -1.64 -4.30 4.03
CA ALA A 161 -0.55 -4.38 4.99
C ALA A 161 0.39 -3.18 4.88
N ILE A 162 0.80 -2.84 3.65
CA ILE A 162 1.66 -1.66 3.39
C ILE A 162 0.97 -0.40 3.91
N ARG A 163 -0.31 -0.21 3.58
CA ARG A 163 -1.08 0.95 4.03
C ARG A 163 -1.25 1.00 5.55
N PHE A 164 -1.43 -0.16 6.19
CA PHE A 164 -1.51 -0.31 7.64
C PHE A 164 -0.22 0.18 8.30
N ALA A 165 0.94 -0.26 7.80
CA ALA A 165 2.22 0.23 8.34
C ALA A 165 2.46 1.72 8.09
N GLU A 166 2.05 2.25 6.93
CA GLU A 166 2.16 3.69 6.64
C GLU A 166 1.34 4.56 7.59
N LEU A 167 0.19 4.06 8.07
CA LEU A 167 -0.75 4.82 8.91
C LEU A 167 -0.73 4.40 10.38
N SER A 168 0.01 3.36 10.76
CA SER A 168 0.05 2.88 12.14
C SER A 168 0.92 3.79 13.01
N ASP A 169 0.37 4.20 14.15
CA ASP A 169 1.12 4.88 15.20
C ASP A 169 1.88 3.87 16.08
N ALA A 170 1.44 2.61 16.11
CA ALA A 170 2.19 1.51 16.73
C ALA A 170 3.35 1.06 15.84
N ALA A 171 4.36 0.44 16.45
CA ALA A 171 5.51 -0.09 15.73
C ALA A 171 5.12 -1.31 14.88
N VAL A 172 4.97 -1.07 13.59
CA VAL A 172 4.68 -2.09 12.56
C VAL A 172 5.77 -2.12 11.49
N ALA A 173 6.18 -3.32 11.06
CA ALA A 173 6.94 -3.55 9.83
C ALA A 173 6.29 -4.64 8.98
N ILE A 174 6.25 -4.42 7.66
CA ILE A 174 5.71 -5.34 6.66
C ILE A 174 6.83 -5.77 5.75
N ILE A 175 7.12 -7.07 5.75
CA ILE A 175 8.16 -7.67 4.91
C ILE A 175 7.48 -8.61 3.92
N VAL A 176 7.86 -8.49 2.65
CA VAL A 176 7.47 -9.47 1.63
C VAL A 176 8.72 -10.19 1.15
N SER A 177 8.64 -11.51 1.07
CA SER A 177 9.74 -12.35 0.61
C SER A 177 9.29 -13.38 -0.43
N THR A 178 10.21 -13.76 -1.32
CA THR A 178 10.02 -14.83 -2.31
C THR A 178 11.19 -15.81 -2.21
N GLY A 179 10.92 -17.10 -2.06
CA GLY A 179 11.97 -18.13 -2.01
C GLY A 179 13.02 -17.90 -0.89
N GLY A 180 12.58 -17.37 0.26
CA GLY A 180 13.45 -17.04 1.38
C GLY A 180 14.30 -15.77 1.21
N ILE A 181 14.07 -14.99 0.15
CA ILE A 181 14.76 -13.73 -0.12
C ILE A 181 13.79 -12.56 0.03
N ILE A 182 14.22 -11.51 0.71
CA ILE A 182 13.40 -10.32 0.94
C ILE A 182 13.26 -9.51 -0.34
N ASP A 183 12.01 -9.25 -0.75
CA ASP A 183 11.67 -8.42 -1.91
C ASP A 183 11.68 -6.93 -1.53
N TYR A 184 11.03 -6.59 -0.41
CA TYR A 184 10.92 -5.23 0.12
C TYR A 184 10.40 -5.23 1.57
N CYS A 185 10.57 -4.10 2.25
CA CYS A 185 10.11 -3.84 3.62
C CYS A 185 9.50 -2.44 3.72
N PHE A 186 8.35 -2.32 4.39
CA PHE A 186 7.71 -1.06 4.74
C PHE A 186 7.55 -0.97 6.25
N MET A 187 7.80 0.20 6.82
CA MET A 187 7.76 0.41 8.27
C MET A 187 6.92 1.63 8.61
N SER A 188 6.22 1.54 9.73
CA SER A 188 5.65 2.69 10.46
C SER A 188 6.74 3.63 10.94
N ASP A 189 6.35 4.86 11.26
CA ASP A 189 7.30 5.86 11.78
C ASP A 189 7.77 5.49 13.19
N ALA A 190 6.91 4.92 14.03
CA ALA A 190 7.29 4.35 15.33
C ALA A 190 8.37 3.27 15.20
N MET A 191 8.25 2.37 14.21
CA MET A 191 9.29 1.36 13.96
C MET A 191 10.59 2.01 13.47
N LYS A 192 10.52 2.96 12.53
CA LYS A 192 11.72 3.66 12.00
C LYS A 192 12.45 4.48 13.06
N ALA A 193 11.75 4.95 14.09
CA ALA A 193 12.32 5.75 15.18
C ALA A 193 13.26 4.95 16.10
N LEU A 194 13.29 3.62 15.99
CA LEU A 194 14.20 2.79 16.77
C LEU A 194 15.67 3.13 16.49
N PRO A 195 16.53 3.23 17.53
CA PRO A 195 17.92 3.60 17.36
C PRO A 195 18.74 2.52 16.65
N LYS A 196 19.56 2.97 15.69
CA LYS A 196 20.59 2.18 14.99
C LYS A 196 20.06 0.94 14.27
N LEU A 197 18.87 1.00 13.69
CA LEU A 197 18.35 -0.09 12.86
C LEU A 197 19.32 -0.45 11.73
N ASP A 198 19.60 -1.75 11.61
CA ASP A 198 20.21 -2.34 10.42
C ASP A 198 19.09 -2.53 9.41
N TRP A 199 18.77 -1.44 8.69
CA TRP A 199 17.71 -1.40 7.67
C TRP A 199 17.68 -2.67 6.82
N ILE A 200 16.51 -3.33 6.76
CA ILE A 200 16.30 -4.49 5.90
C ILE A 200 16.57 -4.10 4.44
N ARG A 201 17.40 -4.91 3.77
CA ARG A 201 17.81 -4.66 2.38
C ARG A 201 17.10 -5.63 1.45
N LYS A 202 16.60 -5.10 0.34
CA LYS A 202 16.14 -5.95 -0.77
C LYS A 202 17.25 -6.91 -1.21
N GLY A 203 16.89 -8.17 -1.44
CA GLY A 203 17.80 -9.21 -1.90
C GLY A 203 18.57 -9.93 -0.79
N THR A 204 18.34 -9.62 0.49
CA THR A 204 18.95 -10.37 1.59
C THR A 204 18.10 -11.59 1.97
N PRO A 205 18.72 -12.66 2.50
CA PRO A 205 17.98 -13.79 3.06
C PRO A 205 17.13 -13.38 4.26
N LEU A 206 16.05 -14.13 4.49
CA LEU A 206 15.32 -14.08 5.75
C LEU A 206 16.23 -14.46 6.93
N PRO A 207 16.07 -13.84 8.12
CA PRO A 207 16.82 -14.23 9.30
C PRO A 207 16.52 -15.68 9.68
N THR A 208 17.56 -16.46 9.93
CA THR A 208 17.43 -17.89 10.28
C THR A 208 16.75 -18.07 11.64
N GLY A 209 15.90 -19.08 11.75
CA GLY A 209 15.22 -19.40 13.02
C GLY A 209 13.92 -18.61 13.26
N THR A 210 13.55 -17.71 12.36
CA THR A 210 12.28 -16.98 12.41
C THR A 210 11.09 -17.86 11.96
N ALA A 211 9.88 -17.51 12.39
CA ALA A 211 8.66 -18.18 11.95
C ALA A 211 8.51 -18.08 10.43
N THR A 212 8.83 -16.92 9.86
CA THR A 212 8.81 -16.64 8.43
C THR A 212 9.79 -17.52 7.67
N ALA A 213 11.03 -17.67 8.15
CA ALA A 213 12.00 -18.55 7.49
C ALA A 213 11.54 -20.01 7.49
N THR A 214 10.87 -20.44 8.56
CA THR A 214 10.28 -21.78 8.66
C THR A 214 9.13 -21.96 7.68
N LEU A 215 8.22 -20.99 7.58
CA LEU A 215 7.13 -21.00 6.61
C LEU A 215 7.65 -20.99 5.17
N ALA A 216 8.64 -20.14 4.89
CA ALA A 216 9.21 -19.96 3.55
C ALA A 216 10.00 -21.17 3.03
N ALA A 217 10.40 -22.08 3.92
CA ALA A 217 11.12 -23.31 3.56
C ALA A 217 10.22 -24.37 2.92
N ASP A 218 8.89 -24.24 3.04
CA ASP A 218 7.91 -25.21 2.53
C ASP A 218 6.98 -24.56 1.47
N PRO A 219 7.23 -24.80 0.18
CA PRO A 219 6.39 -24.27 -0.91
C PRO A 219 4.92 -24.68 -0.83
N GLU A 220 4.60 -25.83 -0.22
CA GLU A 220 3.21 -26.29 -0.08
C GLU A 220 2.46 -25.39 0.90
N ARG A 221 3.07 -25.10 2.06
CA ARG A 221 2.52 -24.17 3.06
C ARG A 221 2.30 -22.77 2.51
N ILE A 222 3.23 -22.29 1.68
CA ILE A 222 3.06 -21.00 1.00
C ILE A 222 1.86 -21.04 0.06
N ALA A 223 1.73 -22.12 -0.72
CA ALA A 223 0.68 -22.29 -1.71
C ALA A 223 -0.72 -22.45 -1.09
N THR A 224 -0.84 -23.06 0.09
CA THR A 224 -2.09 -23.22 0.85
C THR A 224 -2.45 -21.98 1.68
N GLY A 225 -1.51 -21.04 1.83
CA GLY A 225 -1.73 -19.82 2.62
C GLY A 225 -1.65 -20.08 4.13
N ASP A 226 -0.82 -21.03 4.54
CA ASP A 226 -0.58 -21.33 5.94
C ASP A 226 -0.07 -20.09 6.68
N ARG A 227 -0.39 -20.04 7.98
CA ARG A 227 0.02 -18.98 8.90
C ARG A 227 0.99 -19.52 9.94
N MET A 228 1.95 -18.71 10.33
CA MET A 228 2.80 -18.96 11.50
C MET A 228 2.91 -17.67 12.32
N SER A 229 2.89 -17.81 13.64
CA SER A 229 3.06 -16.72 14.60
C SER A 229 4.11 -17.11 15.63
N ASP A 230 4.94 -16.16 16.03
CA ASP A 230 5.90 -16.33 17.12
C ASP A 230 6.17 -14.99 17.82
N GLU A 231 6.83 -15.03 18.97
CA GLU A 231 7.38 -13.85 19.64
C GLU A 231 8.89 -13.80 19.42
N THR A 232 9.42 -12.67 18.97
CA THR A 232 10.86 -12.50 18.67
C THR A 232 11.39 -11.18 19.20
N ASP A 233 12.72 -11.05 19.30
CA ASP A 233 13.37 -9.77 19.62
C ASP A 233 13.49 -8.96 18.33
N VAL A 234 13.14 -7.67 18.39
CA VAL A 234 13.22 -6.77 17.22
C VAL A 234 14.58 -6.80 16.50
N ARG A 235 15.68 -7.09 17.23
CA ARG A 235 17.03 -7.17 16.67
C ARG A 235 17.24 -8.38 15.77
N ASP A 236 16.47 -9.45 15.96
CA ASP A 236 16.58 -10.65 15.13
C ASP A 236 16.15 -10.36 13.68
N TRP A 237 15.29 -9.33 13.50
CA TRP A 237 14.85 -8.84 12.19
C TRP A 237 15.54 -7.57 11.72
N LEU A 238 15.66 -6.58 12.60
CA LEU A 238 16.04 -5.21 12.23
C LEU A 238 17.40 -4.78 12.80
N GLY A 239 18.12 -5.70 13.46
CA GLY A 239 19.40 -5.40 14.11
C GLY A 239 19.31 -4.25 15.12
N GLY A 240 20.37 -3.47 15.24
CA GLY A 240 20.43 -2.33 16.15
C GLY A 240 20.53 -2.68 17.63
N THR A 241 20.17 -1.72 18.50
CA THR A 241 20.46 -1.80 19.95
C THR A 241 19.24 -1.99 20.84
N THR A 242 18.03 -1.75 20.34
CA THR A 242 16.80 -1.86 21.12
C THR A 242 16.48 -3.32 21.41
N ARG A 243 16.27 -3.67 22.67
CA ARG A 243 15.75 -5.00 23.07
C ARG A 243 14.28 -4.87 23.39
N ALA A 244 13.44 -5.38 22.52
CA ALA A 244 12.00 -5.38 22.72
C ALA A 244 11.39 -6.60 22.05
N ALA A 245 10.44 -7.22 22.75
CA ALA A 245 9.62 -8.29 22.18
C ALA A 245 8.65 -7.70 21.16
N ILE A 246 8.55 -8.37 20.01
CA ILE A 246 7.62 -8.06 18.94
C ILE A 246 6.90 -9.34 18.54
N SER A 247 5.65 -9.21 18.08
CA SER A 247 4.96 -10.32 17.43
C SER A 247 5.49 -10.44 16.00
N GLU A 248 5.84 -11.66 15.60
CA GLU A 248 6.10 -12.02 14.22
C GLU A 248 4.95 -12.89 13.72
N GLU A 249 4.16 -12.37 12.78
CA GLU A 249 3.08 -13.13 12.12
C GLU A 249 3.35 -13.22 10.62
N SER A 250 3.28 -14.42 10.05
CA SER A 250 3.58 -14.65 8.63
C SER A 250 2.51 -15.50 7.96
N VAL A 251 2.27 -15.25 6.67
CA VAL A 251 1.28 -15.98 5.86
C VAL A 251 1.74 -16.19 4.43
N GLY A 252 1.45 -17.38 3.90
CA GLY A 252 1.61 -17.68 2.48
C GLY A 252 0.64 -16.87 1.60
N LEU A 253 1.13 -16.31 0.50
CA LEU A 253 0.31 -15.58 -0.48
C LEU A 253 -0.04 -16.46 -1.70
N GLY A 254 -0.10 -17.77 -1.50
CA GLY A 254 -0.52 -18.73 -2.50
C GLY A 254 0.54 -19.02 -3.56
N ARG A 255 0.07 -19.35 -4.77
CA ARG A 255 0.91 -19.90 -5.86
C ARG A 255 2.00 -18.96 -6.39
N TYR A 256 1.97 -17.69 -6.00
CA TYR A 256 3.05 -16.74 -6.30
C TYR A 256 4.34 -17.04 -5.53
N GLY A 257 4.31 -17.94 -4.54
CA GLY A 257 5.48 -18.32 -3.74
C GLY A 257 5.96 -17.21 -2.82
N LYS A 258 5.07 -16.25 -2.50
CA LYS A 258 5.37 -15.10 -1.65
C LYS A 258 4.90 -15.34 -0.22
N VAL A 259 5.67 -14.83 0.73
CA VAL A 259 5.29 -14.76 2.15
C VAL A 259 5.15 -13.30 2.55
N LEU A 260 4.05 -12.97 3.23
CA LEU A 260 3.86 -11.71 3.91
C LEU A 260 4.19 -11.91 5.39
N THR A 261 5.08 -11.09 5.93
CA THR A 261 5.41 -11.03 7.35
C THR A 261 4.98 -9.68 7.92
N VAL A 262 4.36 -9.72 9.08
CA VAL A 262 3.93 -8.58 9.87
C VAL A 262 4.71 -8.68 11.18
N LEU A 263 5.53 -7.67 11.43
CA LEU A 263 6.14 -7.45 12.74
C LEU A 263 5.33 -6.36 13.43
N SER A 264 4.85 -6.60 14.64
CA SER A 264 4.07 -5.60 15.37
C SER A 264 4.43 -5.55 16.85
N SER A 265 4.32 -4.35 17.43
CA SER A 265 4.36 -4.14 18.86
C SER A 265 3.61 -2.87 19.26
N ASN A 266 2.78 -3.01 20.28
CA ASN A 266 2.10 -1.88 20.92
C ASN A 266 2.95 -1.19 21.97
N SER A 267 4.08 -1.77 22.39
CA SER A 267 4.95 -1.21 23.44
C SER A 267 6.12 -0.40 22.90
N ILE A 268 6.46 -0.56 21.62
CA ILE A 268 7.55 0.17 20.98
C ILE A 268 6.99 1.46 20.38
N GLY A 269 7.62 2.59 20.71
CA GLY A 269 7.28 3.89 20.12
C GLY A 269 6.22 4.68 20.89
N GLN A 270 5.62 4.11 21.94
CA GLN A 270 4.88 4.87 22.95
C GLN A 270 5.87 5.49 23.93
N TYR A 271 6.50 6.60 23.54
CA TYR A 271 7.00 7.54 24.55
C TYR A 271 5.82 8.45 24.88
N ASP A 272 5.45 8.53 26.16
CA ASP A 272 4.34 9.35 26.64
C ASP A 272 4.45 10.78 26.08
N ASP A 273 3.46 11.18 25.25
CA ASP A 273 3.17 12.57 24.88
C ASP A 273 2.53 13.32 26.07
N ASP A 274 3.08 13.11 27.27
CA ASP A 274 2.68 13.78 28.52
C ASP A 274 3.57 15.02 28.80
N GLU A 275 4.17 15.62 27.78
CA GLU A 275 4.68 17.00 27.86
C GLU A 275 4.07 17.85 26.74
N ASP A 276 3.00 18.54 27.13
CA ASP A 276 2.46 19.77 26.56
C ASP A 276 1.81 19.66 25.17
N GLY A 277 0.49 19.48 25.19
CA GLY A 277 -0.36 19.83 24.08
C GLY A 277 -0.26 21.32 23.75
N GLU A 278 0.28 21.62 22.59
CA GLU A 278 -0.03 22.81 21.80
C GLU A 278 -0.03 22.40 20.31
N ASP A 279 -1.07 22.83 19.61
CA ASP A 279 -1.43 22.51 18.22
C ASP A 279 -0.24 22.52 17.24
N ASP A 280 0.06 21.38 16.64
CA ASP A 280 1.12 21.23 15.63
C ASP A 280 0.57 21.35 14.19
N GLU A 281 -0.40 22.24 13.96
CA GLU A 281 -0.72 22.73 12.59
C GLU A 281 0.42 23.63 12.04
N ASP A 282 1.23 24.23 12.92
CA ASP A 282 2.35 25.11 12.53
C ASP A 282 3.59 24.34 12.00
N SER A 283 3.80 23.08 12.43
CA SER A 283 4.91 22.24 11.94
C SER A 283 4.75 21.84 10.46
N LEU A 284 3.50 21.70 10.00
CA LEU A 284 3.18 21.41 8.60
C LEU A 284 3.41 22.63 7.69
N VAL A 285 3.26 23.85 8.22
CA VAL A 285 3.45 25.10 7.46
C VAL A 285 4.93 25.51 7.37
N GLU A 286 5.75 25.28 8.40
CA GLU A 286 7.19 25.60 8.34
C GLU A 286 7.97 24.79 7.29
N SER A 287 7.45 23.62 6.88
CA SER A 287 8.04 22.78 5.83
C SER A 287 8.00 23.39 4.41
N TRP A 288 7.28 24.50 4.21
CA TRP A 288 7.07 25.14 2.90
C TRP A 288 7.89 26.40 2.63
N THR A 289 8.86 26.75 3.49
CA THR A 289 9.70 27.94 3.26
C THR A 289 11.10 27.57 2.76
N PRO A 290 11.45 27.81 1.48
CA PRO A 290 12.79 27.51 0.97
C PRO A 290 13.82 28.49 1.55
N ARG A 291 14.73 28.01 2.41
CA ARG A 291 15.89 28.78 2.85
C ARG A 291 17.09 28.52 1.94
N PHE A 292 17.36 29.44 1.02
CA PHE A 292 18.62 29.45 0.28
C PHE A 292 19.75 29.93 1.20
N ARG A 293 20.80 29.13 1.34
CA ARG A 293 22.02 29.52 2.06
C ARG A 293 22.90 30.36 1.11
N ARG A 294 23.38 31.52 1.58
CA ARG A 294 24.51 32.24 0.97
C ARG A 294 25.81 31.45 1.16
#